data_AF-A6MGY5-F1
#
_entry.id   AF-A6MGY5-F1
#
_cell.length_a   1.000
_cell.length_b   1.000
_cell.length_c   1.000
_cell.angle_alpha   90.00
_cell.angle_beta   90.00
_cell.angle_gamma   90.00
#
_symmetry.space_group_name_H-M   'P 1'
#
loop_
_entity.id
_entity.type
_entity.pdbx_description
1 polymer ?
#
loop_
_entity_poly.entity_id
_entity_poly.type
_entity_poly.pdbx_seq_one_letter_code
_entity_poly.pdbx_strand_id
1 'polypeptide(L)' 'RNPKYLSILNHLRFYLPEIFPKLNKVVFLDDDIVVQKDLSGLWRIDLKGKVNGAVETCGESFHRFDR' A
#
# COMPACT_ATOMS: atom_id res chain seq x y z
N ARG A 1 -8.30 -5.30 -21.99
CA ARG A 1 -7.11 -5.36 -21.10
C ARG A 1 -6.57 -3.94 -20.98
N ASN A 2 -6.73 -3.29 -19.82
CA ASN A 2 -6.26 -1.92 -19.62
C ASN A 2 -4.73 -1.92 -19.43
N PRO A 3 -3.96 -1.12 -20.21
CA PRO A 3 -2.51 -1.09 -20.16
C PRO A 3 -1.93 -0.73 -18.78
N LYS A 4 -2.70 -0.07 -17.88
CA LYS A 4 -2.29 0.10 -16.47
C LYS A 4 -2.01 -1.24 -15.77
N TYR A 5 -2.75 -2.31 -16.07
CA TYR A 5 -2.52 -3.62 -15.43
C TYR A 5 -1.32 -4.39 -16.02
N LEU A 6 -0.72 -3.91 -17.12
CA LEU A 6 0.49 -4.50 -17.69
C LEU A 6 1.78 -3.81 -17.21
N SER A 7 1.65 -2.68 -16.49
CA SER A 7 2.81 -1.99 -15.94
C SER A 7 3.39 -2.79 -14.77
N ILE A 8 4.61 -3.28 -14.95
CA ILE A 8 5.41 -3.96 -13.91
C ILE A 8 5.54 -3.07 -12.67
N LEU A 9 5.57 -1.74 -12.85
CA LEU A 9 5.65 -0.77 -11.76
C LEU A 9 4.47 -0.87 -10.78
N ASN A 10 3.28 -1.25 -11.23
CA ASN A 10 2.11 -1.40 -10.35
C ASN A 10 2.17 -2.65 -9.44
N HIS A 11 3.03 -3.60 -9.79
CA HIS A 11 3.24 -4.86 -9.06
C HIS A 11 4.47 -4.81 -8.14
N LEU A 12 5.29 -3.78 -8.28
CA LEU A 12 6.55 -3.61 -7.55
C LEU A 12 6.34 -3.57 -6.03
N ARG A 13 5.18 -3.11 -5.57
CA ARG A 13 4.79 -3.11 -4.15
C ARG A 13 4.83 -4.51 -3.50
N PHE A 14 4.64 -5.58 -4.26
CA PHE A 14 4.73 -6.94 -3.74
C PHE A 14 6.16 -7.39 -3.47
N TYR A 15 7.14 -6.77 -4.14
CA TYR A 15 8.56 -7.11 -4.04
C TYR A 15 9.34 -6.18 -3.08
N LEU A 16 8.64 -5.30 -2.34
CA LEU A 16 9.27 -4.41 -1.38
C LEU A 16 10.14 -5.15 -0.34
N PRO A 17 9.74 -6.32 0.20
CA PRO A 17 10.60 -7.09 1.10
C PRO A 17 11.92 -7.52 0.46
N GLU A 18 11.91 -7.91 -0.81
CA GLU A 18 13.09 -8.36 -1.55
C GLU A 18 14.00 -7.20 -1.96
N ILE A 19 13.41 -6.04 -2.30
CA ILE A 19 14.15 -4.84 -2.71
C ILE A 19 14.79 -4.16 -1.49
N PHE A 20 14.10 -4.14 -0.36
CA PHE A 20 14.56 -3.49 0.87
C PHE A 20 14.63 -4.46 2.07
N PRO A 21 15.44 -5.54 1.99
CA PRO A 21 15.44 -6.62 2.97
C PRO A 21 15.95 -6.21 4.36
N LYS A 22 16.54 -5.02 4.49
CA LYS A 22 17.07 -4.48 5.75
C LYS A 22 16.07 -3.58 6.48
N LEU A 23 14.94 -3.23 5.86
CA LEU A 23 13.91 -2.40 6.47
C LEU A 23 12.89 -3.27 7.20
N ASN A 24 12.61 -2.92 8.46
CA ASN A 24 11.62 -3.64 9.26
C ASN A 24 10.17 -3.24 8.93
N LYS A 25 9.98 -2.06 8.35
CA LYS A 25 8.67 -1.47 8.00
C LYS A 25 8.87 -0.43 6.90
N VAL A 26 7.84 -0.21 6.08
CA VAL A 26 7.80 0.83 5.05
C VAL A 26 6.43 1.51 5.10
N VAL A 27 6.38 2.82 4.91
CA VAL A 27 5.14 3.54 4.57
C VAL A 27 5.12 3.70 3.06
N PHE A 28 4.16 3.07 2.40
CA PHE A 28 3.99 3.14 0.96
C PHE A 28 2.92 4.19 0.62
N LEU A 29 3.24 5.09 -0.32
CA LEU A 29 2.34 6.10 -0.87
C LEU A 29 2.36 5.96 -2.40
N ASP A 30 1.19 6.10 -3.02
CA ASP A 30 1.10 6.17 -4.49
C ASP A 30 1.72 7.48 -5.01
N ASP A 31 1.99 7.52 -6.32
CA ASP A 31 2.67 8.63 -7.00
C ASP A 31 1.80 9.89 -7.16
N ASP A 32 0.49 9.78 -6.97
CA ASP A 32 -0.51 10.83 -7.13
C ASP A 32 -1.07 11.38 -5.80
N ILE A 33 -0.30 11.25 -4.71
CA ILE A 33 -0.70 11.67 -3.36
C ILE A 33 -0.06 13.01 -2.95
N VAL A 34 -0.81 13.83 -2.19
CA VAL A 34 -0.30 15.05 -1.53
C VAL A 34 -0.28 14.87 -0.01
N VAL A 35 0.89 14.99 0.60
CA VAL A 35 1.07 14.91 2.06
C VAL A 35 0.85 16.27 2.69
N GLN A 36 -0.15 16.39 3.56
CA GLN A 36 -0.51 17.66 4.23
C GLN A 36 -0.16 17.69 5.73
N LYS A 37 0.21 16.55 6.31
CA LYS A 37 0.51 16.40 7.75
C LYS A 37 1.66 15.41 7.95
N ASP A 38 2.28 15.45 9.13
CA ASP A 38 3.29 14.49 9.55
C ASP A 38 2.76 13.05 9.46
N LEU A 39 3.56 12.17 8.85
CA LEU A 39 3.22 10.75 8.63
C LEU A 39 3.68 9.85 9.78
N SER A 40 4.40 10.38 10.77
CA SER A 40 4.93 9.57 11.88
C SER A 40 3.83 8.84 12.66
N GLY A 41 2.59 9.37 12.63
CA GLY A 41 1.40 8.68 13.12
C GLY A 41 1.17 7.33 12.45
N LEU A 42 1.27 7.24 11.11
CA LEU A 42 1.11 5.99 10.35
C LEU A 42 2.20 4.98 10.69
N TRP A 43 3.44 5.45 10.82
CA TRP A 43 4.59 4.60 11.15
C TRP A 43 4.43 3.88 12.49
N ARG A 44 3.93 4.60 13.51
CA ARG A 44 3.79 4.10 14.89
C ARG A 44 2.63 3.13 15.10
N ILE A 45 1.79 2.88 14.08
CA ILE A 45 0.68 1.94 14.19
C ILE A 45 1.21 0.53 14.48
N ASP A 46 0.66 -0.09 15.52
CA ASP A 46 0.84 -1.51 15.80
C ASP A 46 -0.02 -2.33 14.85
N LEU A 47 0.63 -3.14 14.01
CA LEU A 47 -0.03 -4.01 13.05
C LEU A 47 -0.55 -5.32 13.67
N LYS A 48 -0.30 -5.58 14.97
CA LYS A 48 -0.79 -6.76 15.69
C LYS A 48 -0.51 -8.08 14.95
N GLY A 49 0.71 -8.20 14.41
CA GLY A 49 1.16 -9.37 13.66
C GLY A 49 0.63 -9.47 12.21
N LYS A 50 -0.06 -8.45 11.69
CA LYS A 50 -0.47 -8.39 10.27
C LYS A 50 0.69 -7.92 9.39
N VAL A 51 0.72 -8.43 8.15
CA VAL A 51 1.77 -8.12 7.16
C VAL A 51 1.71 -6.67 6.69
N ASN A 52 0.50 -6.11 6.52
CA ASN A 52 0.29 -4.72 6.11
C ASN A 52 -0.96 -4.11 6.77
N GLY A 53 -0.99 -2.79 6.81
CA GLY A 53 -2.19 -2.00 7.10
C GLY A 53 -2.51 -1.07 5.93
N ALA A 54 -3.79 -0.78 5.72
CA ALA A 54 -4.28 0.12 4.69
C ALA A 54 -5.42 0.98 5.23
N VAL A 55 -5.65 2.13 4.61
CA VAL A 55 -6.82 2.97 4.91
C VAL A 55 -8.07 2.40 4.25
N GLU A 56 -9.20 2.50 4.93
CA GLU A 56 -10.50 2.24 4.32
C GLU A 56 -10.78 3.32 3.27
N THR A 57 -11.28 2.91 2.11
CA THR A 57 -11.70 3.86 1.09
C THR A 57 -13.12 4.31 1.39
N CYS A 58 -13.36 5.62 1.46
CA CYS A 58 -14.71 6.15 1.60
C CYS A 58 -15.51 5.93 0.31
N GLY A 59 -16.75 5.47 0.41
CA GLY A 59 -17.73 5.58 -0.68
C GLY A 59 -18.25 4.26 -1.24
N GLU A 60 -17.53 3.14 -1.11
CA GLU A 60 -18.05 1.82 -1.50
C GLU A 60 -17.44 0.70 -0.65
N SER A 61 -18.27 -0.24 -0.21
CA SER A 61 -17.80 -1.56 0.21
C SER A 61 -17.25 -2.25 -1.03
N PHE A 62 -15.93 -2.44 -1.09
CA PHE A 62 -15.28 -3.22 -2.14
C PHE A 62 -16.03 -4.55 -2.29
N HIS A 63 -16.85 -4.66 -3.33
CA HIS A 63 -17.26 -5.96 -3.81
C HIS A 63 -15.96 -6.60 -4.29
N ARG A 64 -15.51 -7.63 -3.57
CA ARG A 64 -14.68 -8.67 -4.18
C ARG A 64 -15.33 -8.92 -5.55
N PHE A 65 -14.53 -8.95 -6.62
CA PHE A 65 -14.99 -9.54 -7.88
C PHE A 65 -15.27 -11.03 -7.60
N ASP A 66 -16.37 -11.32 -6.92
CA ASP A 66 -17.00 -12.63 -6.94
C ASP A 66 -17.45 -12.81 -8.39
N ARG A 67 -17.06 -13.96 -8.94
CA ARG A 67 -17.39 -14.37 -10.30
C ARG A 67 -18.90 -14.43 -10.52
#